data_AF-A0A7C5AD85-F1
#
_entry.id   AF-A0A7C5AD85-F1
#
_cell.length_a   1.000
_cell.length_b   1.000
_cell.length_c   1.000
_cell.angle_alpha   90.00
_cell.angle_beta   90.00
_cell.angle_gamma   90.00
#
_symmetry.space_group_name_H-M   'P 1'
#
loop_
_entity.id
_entity.type
_entity.pdbx_description
1 polymer ?
#
loop_
_entity_poly.entity_id
_entity_poly.type
_entity_poly.pdbx_seq_one_letter_code
_entity_poly.pdbx_strand_id
1 'polypeptide(L)'
;MPTNREKEHQDALAELPPELRFAFAPLVKRAMGVALGMTFGLTVALLTTYHLLFDPDHVEHLRLLGQYFWNYDPESWSGPLIGFLWGAWSGFVAGWILAAVRNAVVGTWIILIRAKANLEANRDFLDHI
;
A
#
# COMPACT_ATOMS: atom_id res chain seq x y z
N MET A 1 -6.98 23.57 -26.98
CA MET A 1 -5.75 24.38 -27.02
C MET A 1 -5.45 24.77 -25.58
N PRO A 2 -4.40 24.25 -24.93
CA PRO A 2 -4.17 24.47 -23.50
C PRO A 2 -3.84 25.94 -23.20
N THR A 3 -4.31 26.43 -22.06
CA THR A 3 -4.20 27.84 -21.64
C THR A 3 -2.80 28.13 -21.11
N ASN A 4 -2.28 29.37 -21.21
CA ASN A 4 -0.88 29.72 -20.88
C ASN A 4 -0.44 29.25 -19.46
N ARG A 5 -1.34 29.27 -18.47
CA ARG A 5 -1.09 28.74 -17.11
C ARG A 5 -0.89 27.22 -17.03
N GLU A 6 -1.55 26.45 -17.90
CA GLU A 6 -1.42 24.99 -17.90
C GLU A 6 -0.05 24.57 -18.45
N LYS A 7 0.52 25.37 -19.37
CA LYS A 7 1.88 25.16 -19.89
C LYS A 7 2.93 25.44 -18.81
N GLU A 8 2.84 26.56 -18.09
CA GLU A 8 3.75 26.86 -16.97
C GLU A 8 3.74 25.77 -15.88
N HIS A 9 2.57 25.23 -15.55
CA HIS A 9 2.46 24.10 -14.61
C HIS A 9 3.06 22.80 -15.16
N GLN A 10 2.95 22.53 -16.47
CA GLN A 10 3.58 21.36 -17.09
C GLN A 10 5.10 21.48 -17.15
N ASP A 11 5.61 22.68 -17.43
CA ASP A 11 7.04 22.97 -17.55
C ASP A 11 7.73 22.91 -16.18
N ALA A 12 7.11 23.46 -15.13
CA ALA A 12 7.62 23.33 -13.76
C ALA A 12 7.65 21.87 -13.25
N LEU A 13 6.74 21.01 -13.73
CA LEU A 13 6.75 19.57 -13.43
C LEU A 13 7.78 18.79 -14.27
N ALA A 14 8.21 19.34 -15.40
CA ALA A 14 9.25 18.78 -16.25
C ALA A 14 10.67 19.10 -15.74
N GLU A 15 10.83 20.19 -14.98
CA GLU A 15 12.09 20.56 -14.32
C GLU A 15 12.41 19.72 -13.07
N LEU A 16 11.44 19.00 -12.51
CA LEU A 16 11.68 18.14 -11.36
C LEU A 16 12.49 16.89 -11.76
N PRO A 17 13.55 16.53 -11.01
CA PRO A 17 14.26 15.28 -11.18
C PRO A 17 13.26 14.10 -11.25
N PRO A 18 13.41 13.18 -12.21
CA PRO A 18 12.48 12.05 -12.40
C PRO A 18 12.24 11.25 -11.12
N GLU A 19 13.26 11.15 -10.28
CA GLU A 19 13.25 10.48 -8.98
C GLU A 19 12.21 11.05 -8.00
N LEU A 20 12.11 12.39 -7.92
CA LEU A 20 11.13 13.07 -7.07
C LEU A 20 9.70 12.83 -7.56
N ARG A 21 9.53 12.73 -8.88
CA ARG A 21 8.22 12.51 -9.50
C ARG A 21 7.63 11.15 -9.10
N PHE A 22 8.45 10.09 -9.05
CA PHE A 22 8.03 8.78 -8.57
C PHE A 22 7.86 8.73 -7.04
N ALA A 23 8.73 9.43 -6.30
CA ALA A 23 8.64 9.49 -4.85
C ALA A 23 7.33 10.15 -4.37
N PHE A 24 6.81 11.15 -5.07
CA PHE A 24 5.56 11.83 -4.70
C PHE A 24 4.30 11.30 -5.40
N ALA A 25 4.44 10.38 -6.36
CA ALA A 25 3.30 9.76 -7.03
C ALA A 25 2.38 9.05 -6.01
N PRO A 26 1.05 9.23 -6.07
CA PRO A 26 0.12 8.49 -5.23
C PRO A 26 0.17 6.99 -5.54
N LEU A 27 0.23 6.16 -4.51
CA LEU A 27 0.13 4.71 -4.68
C LEU A 27 -1.30 4.31 -5.03
N VAL A 28 -1.46 3.43 -6.02
CA VAL A 28 -2.76 2.85 -6.37
C VAL A 28 -3.15 1.83 -5.29
N LYS A 29 -4.10 2.19 -4.43
CA LYS A 29 -4.50 1.38 -3.27
C LYS A 29 -4.89 -0.06 -3.63
N ARG A 30 -5.64 -0.23 -4.73
CA ARG A 30 -6.07 -1.54 -5.22
C ARG A 30 -4.91 -2.40 -5.68
N ALA A 31 -3.95 -1.81 -6.41
CA ALA A 31 -2.78 -2.54 -6.90
C ALA A 31 -1.90 -3.03 -5.73
N MET A 32 -1.66 -2.16 -4.76
CA MET A 32 -0.90 -2.51 -3.55
C MET A 32 -1.61 -3.59 -2.73
N GLY A 33 -2.93 -3.46 -2.55
CA GLY A 33 -3.74 -4.48 -1.89
C GLY A 33 -3.67 -5.83 -2.63
N VAL A 34 -3.87 -5.86 -3.94
CA VAL A 34 -3.81 -7.11 -4.71
C VAL A 34 -2.42 -7.74 -4.65
N ALA A 35 -1.35 -6.95 -4.75
CA ALA A 35 0.02 -7.45 -4.65
C ALA A 35 0.28 -8.10 -3.29
N LEU A 36 0.02 -7.38 -2.19
CA LEU A 36 0.21 -7.92 -0.84
C LEU A 36 -0.73 -9.08 -0.54
N GLY A 37 -1.99 -9.02 -0.96
CA GLY A 37 -2.94 -10.11 -0.84
C GLY A 37 -2.44 -11.37 -1.53
N MET A 38 -2.06 -11.28 -2.81
CA MET A 38 -1.53 -12.43 -3.54
C MET A 38 -0.26 -12.98 -2.87
N THR A 39 0.68 -12.13 -2.45
CA THR A 39 1.89 -12.58 -1.76
C THR A 39 1.55 -13.32 -0.46
N PHE A 40 0.76 -12.72 0.42
CA PHE A 40 0.39 -13.34 1.71
C PHE A 40 -0.43 -14.62 1.52
N GLY A 41 -1.44 -14.58 0.65
CA GLY A 41 -2.26 -15.75 0.34
C GLY A 41 -1.43 -16.91 -0.20
N LEU A 42 -0.54 -16.65 -1.16
CA LEU A 42 0.36 -17.67 -1.70
C LEU A 42 1.33 -18.19 -0.64
N THR A 43 1.92 -17.32 0.19
CA THR A 43 2.81 -17.75 1.27
C THR A 43 2.10 -18.69 2.23
N VAL A 44 0.89 -18.37 2.69
CA VAL A 44 0.10 -19.24 3.59
C VAL A 44 -0.25 -20.55 2.89
N ALA A 45 -0.71 -20.51 1.64
CA ALA A 45 -1.07 -21.71 0.89
C ALA A 45 0.12 -22.64 0.66
N LEU A 46 1.28 -22.09 0.31
CA LEU A 46 2.52 -22.84 0.10
C LEU A 46 3.03 -23.45 1.40
N LEU A 47 3.02 -22.70 2.51
CA LEU A 47 3.41 -23.23 3.82
C LEU A 47 2.47 -24.35 4.28
N THR A 48 1.15 -24.17 4.09
CA THR A 48 0.15 -25.19 4.45
C THR A 48 0.34 -26.45 3.60
N THR A 49 0.53 -26.29 2.29
CA THR A 49 0.78 -27.41 1.37
C THR A 49 2.09 -28.12 1.69
N TYR A 50 3.14 -27.37 2.05
CA TYR A 50 4.43 -27.93 2.42
C TYR A 50 4.31 -28.84 3.65
N HIS A 51 3.64 -28.37 4.71
CA HIS A 51 3.45 -29.19 5.92
C HIS A 51 2.57 -30.41 5.63
N LEU A 52 1.51 -30.26 4.83
CA LEU A 52 0.63 -31.37 4.46
C LEU A 52 1.35 -32.49 3.71
N LEU A 53 2.34 -32.16 2.87
CA LEU A 53 3.04 -33.13 2.01
C LEU A 53 4.34 -33.66 2.61
N PHE A 54 5.09 -32.84 3.34
CA PHE A 54 6.46 -33.16 3.73
C PHE A 54 6.70 -33.20 5.23
N ASP A 55 5.86 -32.53 6.03
CA ASP A 55 6.09 -32.41 7.48
C ASP A 55 4.78 -32.29 8.28
N PRO A 56 3.96 -33.38 8.32
CA PRO A 56 2.67 -33.35 8.98
C PRO A 56 2.76 -33.27 10.51
N ASP A 57 3.91 -33.63 11.11
CA ASP A 57 4.07 -33.67 12.57
C ASP A 57 4.34 -32.28 13.18
N HIS A 58 4.76 -31.29 12.38
CA HIS A 58 5.09 -29.92 12.85
C HIS A 58 4.02 -28.86 12.53
N VAL A 59 2.79 -29.29 12.23
CA VAL A 59 1.64 -28.43 11.87
C VAL A 59 1.21 -27.48 13.01
N GLU A 60 1.64 -27.73 14.24
CA GLU A 60 1.26 -26.96 15.44
C GLU A 60 1.49 -25.43 15.28
N HIS A 61 2.52 -25.01 14.53
CA HIS A 61 2.79 -23.60 14.26
C HIS A 61 1.70 -22.93 13.39
N LEU A 62 1.15 -23.67 12.43
CA LEU A 62 0.05 -23.20 11.55
C LEU A 62 -1.29 -23.25 12.27
N ARG A 63 -1.41 -24.04 13.35
CA ARG A 63 -2.63 -24.16 14.15
C ARG A 63 -3.04 -22.83 14.81
N LEU A 64 -2.07 -21.96 15.15
CA LEU A 64 -2.35 -20.58 15.58
C LEU A 64 -3.09 -19.76 14.52
N LEU A 65 -2.79 -20.00 13.24
CA LEU A 65 -3.47 -19.30 12.14
C LEU A 65 -4.96 -19.68 12.07
N GLY A 66 -5.29 -20.92 12.46
CA GLY A 66 -6.68 -21.39 12.60
C GLY A 66 -7.51 -20.69 13.67
N GLN A 67 -6.87 -19.96 14.60
CA GLN A 67 -7.60 -19.13 15.57
C GLN A 67 -8.11 -17.82 14.94
N TYR A 68 -7.48 -17.36 13.87
CA TYR A 68 -7.85 -16.11 13.18
C TYR A 68 -8.64 -16.38 11.90
N PHE A 69 -8.36 -17.50 11.23
CA PHE A 69 -8.96 -17.85 9.95
C PHE A 69 -10.11 -18.82 10.18
N TRP A 70 -11.35 -18.32 10.00
CA TRP A 70 -12.54 -19.15 10.20
C TRP A 70 -12.53 -20.35 9.25
N ASN A 71 -12.78 -21.53 9.80
CA ASN A 71 -12.80 -22.81 9.08
C ASN A 71 -11.46 -23.21 8.43
N TYR A 72 -10.35 -22.60 8.87
CA TYR A 72 -9.02 -23.01 8.43
C TYR A 72 -8.54 -24.19 9.26
N ASP A 73 -8.37 -25.32 8.60
CA ASP A 73 -7.75 -26.51 9.14
C ASP A 73 -6.50 -26.85 8.33
N PRO A 74 -5.29 -26.70 8.89
CA PRO A 74 -4.05 -26.96 8.18
C PRO A 74 -3.80 -28.46 7.89
N GLU A 75 -4.46 -29.38 8.60
CA GLU A 75 -4.35 -30.83 8.36
C GLU A 75 -5.31 -31.30 7.26
N SER A 76 -6.28 -30.47 6.87
CA SER A 76 -7.22 -30.75 5.81
C SER A 76 -6.65 -30.42 4.43
N TRP A 77 -6.99 -31.24 3.42
CA TRP A 77 -6.73 -30.92 2.01
C TRP A 77 -7.41 -29.62 1.54
N SER A 78 -8.44 -29.15 2.26
CA SER A 78 -9.06 -27.84 2.00
C SER A 78 -8.30 -26.66 2.62
N GLY A 79 -7.41 -26.93 3.58
CA GLY A 79 -6.62 -25.96 4.32
C GLY A 79 -5.85 -24.98 3.45
N PRO A 80 -5.07 -25.43 2.44
CA PRO A 80 -4.32 -24.53 1.57
C PRO A 80 -5.19 -23.52 0.83
N LEU A 81 -6.38 -23.92 0.37
CA LEU A 81 -7.31 -23.03 -0.33
C LEU A 81 -7.93 -22.01 0.63
N ILE A 82 -8.35 -22.45 1.82
CA ILE A 82 -8.93 -21.56 2.83
C ILE A 82 -7.87 -20.58 3.34
N GLY A 83 -6.66 -21.07 3.58
CA GLY A 83 -5.50 -20.26 3.96
C GLY A 83 -5.11 -19.25 2.87
N PHE A 84 -5.19 -19.63 1.59
CA PHE A 84 -5.02 -18.70 0.48
C PHE A 84 -6.04 -17.57 0.53
N LEU A 85 -7.33 -17.89 0.67
CA LEU A 85 -8.41 -16.88 0.66
C LEU A 85 -8.28 -15.91 1.84
N TRP A 86 -8.07 -16.42 3.05
CA TRP A 86 -7.90 -15.58 4.24
C TRP A 86 -6.58 -14.79 4.22
N GLY A 87 -5.48 -15.40 3.79
CA GLY A 87 -4.20 -14.73 3.60
C GLY A 87 -4.29 -13.64 2.53
N ALA A 88 -5.00 -13.90 1.44
CA ALA A 88 -5.22 -12.92 0.38
C ALA A 88 -6.09 -11.76 0.83
N TRP A 89 -7.17 -12.04 1.56
CA TRP A 89 -8.04 -11.01 2.10
C TRP A 89 -7.33 -10.12 3.14
N SER A 90 -6.69 -10.74 4.14
CA SER A 90 -5.96 -10.01 5.17
C SER A 90 -4.80 -9.21 4.59
N GLY A 91 -4.01 -9.79 3.68
CA GLY A 91 -2.94 -9.10 2.96
C GLY A 91 -3.47 -7.96 2.08
N PHE A 92 -4.62 -8.14 1.44
CA PHE A 92 -5.27 -7.09 0.65
C PHE A 92 -5.67 -5.90 1.51
N VAL A 93 -6.34 -6.15 2.65
CA VAL A 93 -6.74 -5.10 3.58
C VAL A 93 -5.52 -4.36 4.13
N ALA A 94 -4.48 -5.09 4.56
CA ALA A 94 -3.24 -4.50 5.04
C ALA A 94 -2.57 -3.63 3.96
N GLY A 95 -2.45 -4.13 2.73
CA GLY A 95 -1.84 -3.38 1.63
C GLY A 95 -2.65 -2.16 1.18
N TRP A 96 -3.98 -2.27 1.20
CA TRP A 96 -4.86 -1.14 0.92
C TRP A 96 -4.71 -0.04 1.98
N ILE A 97 -4.68 -0.41 3.26
CA ILE A 97 -4.49 0.53 4.38
C ILE A 97 -3.12 1.19 4.27
N LEU A 98 -2.06 0.42 4.02
CA LEU A 98 -0.70 0.94 3.87
C LEU A 98 -0.62 2.00 2.76
N ALA A 99 -1.19 1.71 1.58
CA ALA A 99 -1.25 2.67 0.48
C ALA A 99 -2.09 3.91 0.85
N ALA A 100 -3.20 3.74 1.57
CA ALA A 100 -4.04 4.85 2.02
C ALA A 100 -3.29 5.76 3.00
N VAL A 101 -2.64 5.20 4.02
CA VAL A 101 -1.86 5.94 5.02
C VAL A 101 -0.70 6.67 4.35
N ARG A 102 0.07 5.99 3.50
CA ARG A 102 1.18 6.60 2.75
C ARG A 102 0.71 7.80 1.93
N ASN A 103 -0.38 7.65 1.19
CA ASN A 103 -0.93 8.74 0.38
C ASN A 103 -1.44 9.90 1.24
N ALA A 104 -2.05 9.62 2.39
CA ALA A 104 -2.51 10.65 3.32
C ALA A 104 -1.34 11.45 3.92
N VAL A 105 -0.28 10.77 4.35
CA VAL A 105 0.93 11.41 4.90
C VAL A 105 1.58 12.32 3.86
N VAL A 106 1.82 11.80 2.65
CA VAL A 106 2.45 12.56 1.55
C VAL A 106 1.59 13.75 1.14
N GLY A 107 0.27 13.55 0.97
CA GLY A 107 -0.65 14.62 0.62
C GLY A 107 -0.70 15.73 1.68
N THR A 108 -0.74 15.35 2.97
CA THR A 108 -0.71 16.30 4.08
C THR A 108 0.58 17.09 4.09
N TRP A 109 1.72 16.44 3.88
CA TRP A 109 3.03 17.10 3.86
C TRP A 109 3.13 18.15 2.75
N ILE A 110 2.65 17.82 1.54
CA ILE A 110 2.62 18.75 0.40
C ILE A 110 1.71 19.95 0.70
N ILE A 111 0.54 19.73 1.32
CA ILE A 111 -0.38 20.82 1.70
C ILE A 111 0.29 21.75 2.72
N LEU A 112 0.99 21.20 3.71
CA LEU A 112 1.68 21.99 4.73
C LEU A 112 2.81 22.84 4.14
N ILE A 113 3.60 22.29 3.21
CA ILE A 113 4.66 23.05 2.52
C ILE A 113 4.04 24.19 1.72
N ARG A 114 2.97 23.91 0.97
CA ARG A 114 2.28 24.94 0.18
C ARG A 114 1.66 26.03 1.04
N ALA A 115 1.07 25.65 2.17
CA ALA A 115 0.50 26.61 3.12
C ALA A 115 1.57 27.55 3.69
N LYS A 116 2.75 27.02 4.05
CA LYS A 116 3.89 27.82 4.51
C LYS A 116 4.41 28.78 3.44
N ALA A 117 4.60 28.30 2.21
CA ALA A 117 5.07 29.12 1.10
C ALA A 117 4.12 30.29 0.79
N ASN A 118 2.80 30.05 0.81
CA ASN A 118 1.81 31.10 0.59
C ASN A 118 1.81 32.16 1.71
N LEU A 119 2.06 31.77 2.96
CA LEU A 119 2.14 32.71 4.08
C LEU A 119 3.38 33.60 3.98
N GLU A 120 4.52 33.05 3.56
CA GLU A 120 5.75 33.81 3.34
C GLU A 120 5.59 34.83 2.20
N ALA A 121 4.98 34.43 1.09
CA ALA A 121 4.70 35.33 -0.04
C ALA A 121 3.73 36.48 0.33
N ASN A 122 2.69 36.19 1.12
CA ASN A 122 1.77 37.22 1.59
C ASN A 122 2.41 38.16 2.63
N ARG A 123 3.32 37.65 3.48
CA ARG A 123 4.06 38.48 4.43
C ARG A 123 4.96 39.48 3.70
N ASP A 124 5.70 39.01 2.70
CA ASP A 124 6.59 39.85 1.89
C ASP A 124 5.84 41.01 1.20
N PHE A 125 4.64 40.75 0.67
CA PHE A 125 3.79 41.80 0.08
C PHE A 125 3.39 42.90 1.08
N LEU A 126 3.10 42.53 2.34
CA LEU A 126 2.67 43.49 3.37
C LEU A 126 3.82 44.36 3.89
N ASP A 127 5.07 43.90 3.79
CA ASP A 127 6.24 44.67 4.20
C ASP A 127 6.60 45.79 3.19
N HIS A 128 5.97 45.81 2.01
CA HIS A 128 6.27 46.74 0.90
C HIS A 128 5.25 47.89 0.73
N ILE A 129 4.22 48.00 1.59
CA ILE A 129 3.16 49.02 1.54
C ILE A 129 3.07 49.77 2.86
#